data_AF-A0A2T4VBA0-F1
#
_entry.id   AF-A0A2T4VBA0-F1
#
_cell.length_a   1.000
_cell.length_b   1.000
_cell.length_c   1.000
_cell.angle_alpha   90.00
_cell.angle_beta   90.00
_cell.angle_gamma   90.00
#
_symmetry.space_group_name_H-M   'P 1'
#
loop_
_entity.id
_entity.type
_entity.pdbx_description
1 polymer ?
#
loop_
_entity_poly.entity_id
_entity_poly.type
_entity_poly.pdbx_seq_one_letter_code
_entity_poly.pdbx_strand_id
1 'polypeptide(L)'
;MDWLWSPVGIGVVWLVLHCADYLLTIATARLRARGNLAERMQVGGSIELNPLFVQAVEKGQWVSRRFLLTLVLGAVFFPAAVAYLEWSAEQATGLPYSVMSEVVCGALVVTRFAVISIHLQNLALFRRMIRVPEASIVSVRYDRGTVMAMTRARKLELAAFCAIAVLVSGQPFFVGGLAGTLALVAALYRWERRQASATPGSPHVRADAQPRGG
;
A
#
# COMPACT_ATOMS: atom_id res chain seq x y z
N MET A 1 -4.85 -7.51 27.42
CA MET A 1 -4.92 -7.86 25.98
C MET A 1 -3.49 -7.91 25.44
N ASP A 2 -2.61 -8.59 26.15
CA ASP A 2 -1.18 -8.22 26.14
C ASP A 2 -0.39 -9.05 25.12
N TRP A 3 -1.00 -10.15 24.65
CA TRP A 3 -0.42 -11.01 23.63
C TRP A 3 -0.32 -10.33 22.26
N LEU A 4 -1.14 -9.30 21.97
CA LEU A 4 -1.13 -8.62 20.67
C LEU A 4 0.22 -7.92 20.41
N TRP A 5 0.83 -7.41 21.48
CA TRP A 5 2.13 -6.75 21.45
C TRP A 5 3.29 -7.73 21.58
N SER A 6 3.02 -9.01 21.84
CA SER A 6 4.07 -10.01 21.82
C SER A 6 4.60 -10.23 20.38
N PRO A 7 5.83 -10.74 20.22
CA PRO A 7 6.34 -11.14 18.91
C PRO A 7 5.40 -12.10 18.18
N VAL A 8 4.76 -13.03 18.89
CA VAL A 8 3.76 -13.94 18.30
C VAL A 8 2.54 -13.17 17.80
N GLY A 9 2.06 -12.19 18.59
CA GLY A 9 0.97 -11.30 18.20
C GLY A 9 1.28 -10.52 16.92
N ILE A 10 2.46 -9.90 16.85
CA ILE A 10 2.94 -9.18 15.65
C ILE A 10 2.99 -10.12 14.43
N GLY A 11 3.48 -11.35 14.60
CA GLY A 11 3.52 -12.34 13.53
C GLY A 11 2.13 -12.74 13.01
N VAL A 12 1.17 -12.94 13.92
CA VAL A 12 -0.23 -13.22 13.55
C VAL A 12 -0.87 -12.02 12.85
N VAL A 13 -0.65 -10.80 13.35
CA VAL A 13 -1.13 -9.57 12.72
C VAL A 13 -0.56 -9.41 11.32
N TRP A 14 0.75 -9.66 11.14
CA TRP A 14 1.38 -9.67 9.82
C TRP A 14 0.73 -10.68 8.88
N LEU A 15 0.58 -11.93 9.35
CA LEU A 15 -0.03 -13.02 8.56
C LEU A 15 -1.42 -12.62 8.05
N VAL A 16 -2.28 -12.12 8.94
CA VAL A 16 -3.65 -11.71 8.58
C VAL A 16 -3.63 -10.55 7.59
N LEU A 17 -2.89 -9.48 7.90
CA LEU A 17 -2.88 -8.26 7.08
C LEU A 17 -2.24 -8.49 5.71
N HIS A 18 -1.13 -9.24 5.65
CA HIS A 18 -0.43 -9.52 4.39
C HIS A 18 -1.24 -10.45 3.49
N CYS A 19 -1.93 -11.44 4.06
CA CYS A 19 -2.88 -12.27 3.32
C CYS A 19 -4.07 -11.44 2.81
N ALA A 20 -4.68 -10.62 3.67
CA ALA A 20 -5.81 -9.79 3.29
C ALA A 20 -5.46 -8.84 2.14
N ASP A 21 -4.32 -8.14 2.26
CA ASP A 21 -3.77 -7.27 1.23
C ASP A 21 -3.62 -8.00 -0.12
N TYR A 22 -2.88 -9.12 -0.13
CA TYR A 22 -2.62 -9.89 -1.35
C TYR A 22 -3.90 -10.46 -2.00
N LEU A 23 -4.79 -11.04 -1.20
CA LEU A 23 -6.04 -11.62 -1.71
C LEU A 23 -6.99 -10.54 -2.24
N LEU A 24 -7.07 -9.39 -1.57
CA LEU A 24 -7.91 -8.27 -2.02
C LEU A 24 -7.36 -7.64 -3.31
N THR A 25 -6.04 -7.55 -3.46
CA THR A 25 -5.40 -7.16 -4.72
C THR A 25 -5.82 -8.09 -5.86
N ILE A 26 -5.71 -9.41 -5.68
CA ILE A 26 -6.09 -10.39 -6.71
C ILE A 26 -7.59 -10.30 -7.01
N ALA A 27 -8.44 -10.20 -5.98
CA ALA A 27 -9.88 -10.07 -6.14
C ALA A 27 -10.24 -8.80 -6.95
N THR A 28 -9.58 -7.69 -6.65
CA THR A 28 -9.76 -6.40 -7.34
C THR A 28 -9.31 -6.51 -8.81
N ALA A 29 -8.14 -7.10 -9.07
CA ALA A 29 -7.62 -7.28 -10.42
C ALA A 29 -8.52 -8.17 -11.29
N ARG A 30 -8.97 -9.30 -10.73
CA ARG A 30 -9.91 -10.20 -11.41
C ARG A 30 -11.24 -9.54 -11.69
N LEU A 31 -11.73 -8.72 -10.77
CA LEU A 31 -12.99 -8.03 -10.96
C LEU A 31 -12.87 -6.96 -12.06
N ARG A 32 -11.76 -6.22 -12.12
CA ARG A 32 -11.49 -5.26 -13.21
C ARG A 32 -11.41 -5.94 -14.58
N ALA A 33 -10.86 -7.16 -14.64
CA ALA A 33 -10.76 -7.94 -15.87
C ALA A 33 -12.10 -8.51 -16.37
N ARG A 34 -13.21 -8.37 -15.62
CA ARG A 34 -14.53 -8.84 -16.05
C ARG A 34 -15.24 -7.79 -16.91
N GLY A 35 -15.85 -8.26 -18.00
CA GLY A 35 -16.63 -7.42 -18.91
C GLY A 35 -15.77 -6.34 -19.56
N ASN A 36 -16.36 -5.17 -19.78
CA ASN A 36 -15.70 -4.00 -20.38
C ASN A 36 -15.15 -3.01 -19.33
N LEU A 37 -15.03 -3.41 -18.06
CA LEU A 37 -14.60 -2.51 -17.00
C LEU A 37 -13.16 -2.02 -17.19
N ALA A 38 -12.28 -2.88 -17.73
CA ALA A 38 -10.91 -2.51 -18.08
C ALA A 38 -10.84 -1.42 -19.17
N GLU A 39 -11.79 -1.42 -20.11
CA GLU A 39 -11.87 -0.42 -21.18
C GLU A 39 -12.41 0.92 -20.66
N ARG A 40 -13.41 0.85 -19.77
CA ARG A 40 -14.07 2.02 -19.17
C ARG A 40 -13.21 2.73 -18.13
N MET A 41 -12.33 1.99 -17.43
CA MET A 41 -11.46 2.54 -16.39
C MET A 41 -9.99 2.23 -16.69
N GLN A 42 -9.35 3.20 -17.34
CA GLN A 42 -7.95 3.12 -17.72
C GLN A 42 -7.08 3.81 -16.66
N VAL A 43 -6.54 3.00 -15.75
CA VAL A 43 -5.49 3.44 -14.84
C VAL A 43 -4.16 3.27 -15.54
N GLY A 44 -3.32 4.32 -15.55
CA GLY A 44 -2.00 4.31 -16.18
C GLY A 44 -1.05 3.29 -15.56
N GLY A 45 -1.02 2.08 -16.11
CA GLY A 45 -0.17 0.96 -15.70
C GLY A 45 -0.90 -0.18 -14.99
N SER A 46 -0.14 -0.97 -14.24
CA SER A 46 -0.68 -2.05 -13.39
C SER A 46 -1.50 -1.48 -12.24
N ILE A 47 -2.58 -2.18 -11.86
CA ILE A 47 -3.37 -1.88 -10.65
C ILE A 47 -2.49 -2.06 -9.41
N GLU A 48 -1.66 -3.09 -9.43
CA GLU A 48 -0.71 -3.35 -8.36
C GLU A 48 0.51 -2.44 -8.54
N LEU A 49 0.79 -1.65 -7.52
CA LEU A 49 1.91 -0.71 -7.52
C LEU A 49 3.20 -1.37 -7.04
N ASN A 50 3.11 -2.45 -6.25
CA ASN A 50 4.26 -3.15 -5.73
C ASN A 50 4.90 -4.02 -6.82
N PRO A 51 6.13 -3.70 -7.29
CA PRO A 51 6.79 -4.42 -8.38
C PRO A 51 7.03 -5.90 -8.06
N LEU A 52 7.09 -6.27 -6.76
CA LEU A 52 7.24 -7.66 -6.35
C LEU A 52 6.06 -8.53 -6.79
N PHE A 53 4.84 -7.96 -6.79
CA PHE A 53 3.60 -8.70 -7.00
C PHE A 53 2.93 -8.45 -8.36
N VAL A 54 3.33 -7.43 -9.13
CA VAL A 54 2.76 -7.12 -10.46
C VAL A 54 2.56 -8.37 -11.31
N GLN A 55 3.62 -9.14 -11.55
CA GLN A 55 3.56 -10.33 -12.40
C GLN A 55 2.60 -11.41 -11.86
N ALA A 56 2.53 -11.57 -10.54
CA ALA A 56 1.64 -12.55 -9.93
C ALA A 56 0.17 -12.13 -10.05
N VAL A 57 -0.10 -10.83 -9.86
CA VAL A 57 -1.43 -10.24 -9.95
C VAL A 57 -1.94 -10.24 -11.38
N GLU A 58 -1.10 -9.84 -12.36
CA GLU A 58 -1.44 -9.87 -13.79
C GLU A 58 -1.74 -11.29 -14.27
N LYS A 59 -1.00 -12.30 -13.77
CA LYS A 59 -1.27 -13.72 -14.04
C LYS A 59 -2.42 -14.30 -13.21
N GLY A 60 -3.01 -13.52 -12.30
CA GLY A 60 -4.10 -13.96 -11.42
C GLY A 60 -3.71 -15.10 -10.47
N GLN A 61 -2.44 -15.21 -10.08
CA GLN A 61 -1.92 -16.31 -9.24
C GLN A 61 -2.33 -16.15 -7.78
N TRP A 62 -3.20 -17.03 -7.28
CA TRP A 62 -3.64 -17.06 -5.87
C TRP A 62 -2.51 -17.25 -4.86
N VAL A 63 -1.42 -17.90 -5.25
CA VAL A 63 -0.22 -18.09 -4.43
C VAL A 63 0.97 -17.91 -5.36
N SER A 64 1.91 -17.05 -4.96
CA SER A 64 3.18 -16.88 -5.66
C SER A 64 4.34 -17.15 -4.72
N ARG A 65 5.48 -17.63 -5.25
CA ARG A 65 6.70 -17.87 -4.46
C ARG A 65 7.14 -16.62 -3.68
N ARG A 66 6.99 -15.44 -4.30
CA ARG A 66 7.31 -14.15 -3.68
C ARG A 66 6.35 -13.82 -2.54
N PHE A 67 5.06 -14.12 -2.70
CA PHE A 67 4.07 -13.98 -1.63
C PHE A 67 4.44 -14.86 -0.44
N LEU A 68 4.68 -16.16 -0.66
CA LEU A 68 5.07 -17.07 0.43
C LEU A 68 6.37 -16.63 1.12
N LEU A 69 7.37 -16.19 0.36
CA LEU A 69 8.62 -15.70 0.92
C LEU A 69 8.40 -14.47 1.82
N THR A 70 7.68 -13.46 1.33
CA THR A 70 7.38 -12.25 2.13
C THR A 70 6.46 -12.54 3.32
N LEU A 71 5.58 -13.53 3.20
CA LEU A 71 4.72 -13.98 4.28
C LEU A 71 5.56 -14.60 5.40
N VAL A 72 6.43 -15.56 5.09
CA VAL A 72 7.31 -16.22 6.07
C VAL A 72 8.30 -15.22 6.68
N LEU A 73 8.93 -14.37 5.86
CA LEU A 73 9.85 -13.35 6.34
C LEU A 73 9.18 -12.41 7.34
N GLY A 74 7.98 -11.92 7.04
CA GLY A 74 7.31 -11.00 7.94
C GLY A 74 6.54 -11.66 9.09
N ALA A 75 6.14 -12.92 8.99
CA ALA A 75 5.45 -13.63 10.08
C ALA A 75 6.42 -14.25 11.10
N VAL A 76 7.65 -14.59 10.68
CA VAL A 76 8.64 -15.28 11.53
C VAL A 76 9.84 -14.40 11.82
N PHE A 77 10.54 -13.93 10.78
CA PHE A 77 11.81 -13.24 10.96
C PHE A 77 11.61 -11.83 11.51
N PHE A 78 10.58 -11.12 11.05
CA PHE A 78 10.32 -9.76 11.51
C PHE A 78 9.98 -9.70 13.01
N PRO A 79 9.04 -10.50 13.56
CA PRO A 79 8.79 -10.48 14.99
C PRO A 79 9.95 -11.03 15.82
N ALA A 80 10.69 -12.01 15.31
CA ALA A 80 11.91 -12.48 15.97
C ALA A 80 12.97 -11.37 16.08
N ALA A 81 13.11 -10.54 15.04
CA ALA A 81 14.00 -9.38 15.09
C ALA A 81 13.53 -8.32 16.10
N VAL A 82 12.22 -8.06 16.19
CA VAL A 82 11.65 -7.17 17.23
C VAL A 82 11.95 -7.71 18.62
N ALA A 83 11.68 -9.00 18.86
CA ALA A 83 11.95 -9.67 20.13
C ALA A 83 13.43 -9.58 20.53
N TYR A 84 14.33 -9.80 19.57
CA TYR A 84 15.77 -9.71 19.79
C TYR A 84 16.21 -8.30 20.16
N LEU A 85 15.68 -7.28 19.47
CA LEU A 85 16.00 -5.88 19.75
C LEU A 85 15.45 -5.44 21.11
N GLU A 86 14.25 -5.87 21.49
CA GLU A 86 13.68 -5.61 22.81
C GLU A 86 14.53 -6.26 23.91
N TRP A 87 14.82 -7.55 23.78
CA TRP A 87 15.70 -8.25 24.71
C TRP A 87 17.07 -7.57 24.84
N SER A 88 17.66 -7.14 23.73
CA SER A 88 18.94 -6.43 23.73
C SER A 88 18.84 -5.06 24.44
N ALA A 89 17.75 -4.33 24.25
CA ALA A 89 17.51 -3.03 24.88
C ALA A 89 17.25 -3.16 26.39
N GLU A 90 16.52 -4.20 26.80
CA GLU A 90 16.28 -4.52 28.21
C GLU A 90 17.59 -4.82 28.92
N GLN A 91 18.48 -5.60 28.31
CA GLN A 91 19.80 -5.91 28.89
C GLN A 91 20.69 -4.67 29.01
N ALA A 92 20.56 -3.70 28.10
CA ALA A 92 21.35 -2.47 28.13
C ALA A 92 20.83 -1.43 29.14
N THR A 93 19.51 -1.37 29.38
CA THR A 93 18.88 -0.30 30.15
C THR A 93 18.31 -0.74 31.50
N GLY A 94 18.09 -2.04 31.69
CA GLY A 94 17.46 -2.61 32.89
C GLY A 94 15.95 -2.33 33.02
N LEU A 95 15.32 -1.72 32.01
CA LEU A 95 13.90 -1.39 32.00
C LEU A 95 13.14 -2.29 31.03
N PRO A 96 11.95 -2.80 31.39
CA PRO A 96 11.11 -3.58 30.48
C PRO A 96 10.71 -2.71 29.28
N TYR A 97 10.99 -3.19 28.06
CA TYR A 97 10.93 -2.37 26.85
C TYR A 97 9.81 -2.82 25.89
N SER A 98 8.54 -2.66 26.31
CA SER A 98 7.37 -2.99 25.47
C SER A 98 7.02 -1.92 24.42
N VAL A 99 7.63 -0.74 24.52
CA VAL A 99 7.32 0.43 23.67
C VAL A 99 7.60 0.14 22.20
N MET A 100 8.64 -0.62 21.88
CA MET A 100 9.03 -0.89 20.51
C MET A 100 8.03 -1.80 19.79
N SER A 101 7.57 -2.88 20.43
CA SER A 101 6.52 -3.73 19.89
C SER A 101 5.23 -2.98 19.60
N GLU A 102 4.81 -2.07 20.47
CA GLU A 102 3.64 -1.22 20.23
C GLU A 102 3.83 -0.30 19.02
N VAL A 103 4.98 0.38 18.93
CA VAL A 103 5.36 1.23 17.78
C VAL A 103 5.39 0.40 16.49
N VAL A 104 6.02 -0.77 16.51
CA VAL A 104 6.11 -1.64 15.33
C VAL A 104 4.73 -2.15 14.90
N CYS A 105 3.92 -2.60 15.84
CA CYS A 105 2.56 -3.06 15.57
C CYS A 105 1.69 -1.91 15.02
N GLY A 106 1.83 -0.71 15.59
CA GLY A 106 1.20 0.51 15.08
C GLY A 106 1.57 0.83 13.65
N ALA A 107 2.86 0.80 13.32
CA ALA A 107 3.36 1.00 11.97
C ALA A 107 2.76 -0.04 11.01
N LEU A 108 2.76 -1.32 11.40
CA LEU A 108 2.24 -2.41 10.59
C LEU A 108 0.74 -2.29 10.33
N VAL A 109 -0.05 -2.15 11.39
CA VAL A 109 -1.52 -2.12 11.31
C VAL A 109 -1.99 -0.92 10.53
N VAL A 110 -1.53 0.28 10.87
CA VAL A 110 -1.98 1.53 10.23
C VAL A 110 -1.62 1.54 8.75
N THR A 111 -0.38 1.19 8.39
CA THR A 111 0.06 1.21 7.00
C THR A 111 -0.69 0.18 6.15
N ARG A 112 -0.89 -1.04 6.65
CA ARG A 112 -1.64 -2.09 5.94
C ARG A 112 -3.11 -1.78 5.85
N PHE A 113 -3.72 -1.27 6.91
CA PHE A 113 -5.11 -0.81 6.89
C PHE A 113 -5.33 0.23 5.79
N ALA A 114 -4.39 1.16 5.63
CA ALA A 114 -4.45 2.19 4.59
C ALA A 114 -4.41 1.63 3.16
N VAL A 115 -3.83 0.45 2.95
CA VAL A 115 -3.76 -0.22 1.65
C VAL A 115 -5.01 -1.08 1.44
N ILE A 116 -5.37 -1.88 2.45
CA ILE A 116 -6.58 -2.72 2.47
C ILE A 116 -7.84 -1.88 2.23
N SER A 117 -7.96 -0.71 2.85
CA SER A 117 -9.12 0.17 2.67
C SER A 117 -9.29 0.62 1.22
N ILE A 118 -8.20 0.85 0.49
CA ILE A 118 -8.22 1.18 -0.94
C ILE A 118 -8.70 -0.02 -1.75
N HIS A 119 -8.22 -1.22 -1.45
CA HIS A 119 -8.69 -2.43 -2.15
C HIS A 119 -10.18 -2.68 -1.91
N LEU A 120 -10.66 -2.50 -0.68
CA LEU A 120 -12.09 -2.63 -0.36
C LEU A 120 -12.94 -1.58 -1.10
N GLN A 121 -12.50 -0.33 -1.14
CA GLN A 121 -13.15 0.74 -1.92
C GLN A 121 -13.22 0.39 -3.41
N ASN A 122 -12.09 -0.03 -3.99
CA ASN A 122 -12.01 -0.41 -5.40
C ASN A 122 -12.90 -1.61 -5.70
N LEU A 123 -12.91 -2.63 -4.83
CA LEU A 123 -13.76 -3.80 -4.97
C LEU A 123 -15.24 -3.43 -4.92
N ALA A 124 -15.65 -2.57 -3.98
CA ALA A 124 -17.02 -2.08 -3.89
C ALA A 124 -17.43 -1.29 -5.14
N LEU A 125 -16.55 -0.38 -5.60
CA LEU A 125 -16.76 0.42 -6.79
C LEU A 125 -16.93 -0.45 -8.04
N PHE A 126 -16.00 -1.37 -8.28
CA PHE A 126 -16.01 -2.25 -9.45
C PHE A 126 -17.23 -3.19 -9.44
N ARG A 127 -17.63 -3.70 -8.27
CA ARG A 127 -18.85 -4.51 -8.13
C ARG A 127 -20.08 -3.70 -8.52
N ARG A 128 -20.15 -2.43 -8.13
CA ARG A 128 -21.25 -1.54 -8.49
C ARG A 128 -21.28 -1.25 -9.99
N MET A 129 -20.13 -0.93 -10.59
CA MET A 129 -20.02 -0.64 -12.03
C MET A 129 -20.38 -1.83 -12.92
N ILE A 130 -20.13 -3.06 -12.46
CA ILE A 130 -20.53 -4.27 -13.19
C ILE A 130 -22.05 -4.49 -13.10
N ARG A 131 -22.66 -4.21 -11.95
CA ARG A 131 -24.11 -4.46 -11.73
C ARG A 131 -25.00 -3.36 -12.28
N VAL A 132 -24.51 -2.13 -12.32
CA VAL A 132 -25.26 -0.94 -12.75
C VAL A 132 -24.50 -0.32 -13.91
N PRO A 133 -24.83 -0.67 -15.17
CA PRO A 133 -24.13 -0.17 -16.35
C PRO A 133 -24.10 1.36 -16.45
N GLU A 134 -25.13 2.04 -15.93
CA GLU A 134 -25.25 3.49 -15.87
C GLU A 134 -24.33 4.12 -14.80
N ALA A 135 -23.75 3.32 -13.88
CA ALA A 135 -22.79 3.84 -12.90
C ALA A 135 -21.45 4.24 -13.52
N SER A 136 -21.22 3.94 -14.81
CA SER A 136 -20.01 4.28 -15.54
C SER A 136 -20.32 4.96 -16.88
N ILE A 137 -21.15 6.01 -16.86
CA ILE A 137 -21.46 6.81 -18.07
C ILE A 137 -20.20 7.49 -18.63
N VAL A 138 -19.22 7.81 -17.77
CA VAL A 138 -17.98 8.50 -18.15
C VAL A 138 -16.78 7.55 -18.03
N SER A 139 -15.99 7.45 -19.10
CA SER A 139 -14.69 6.80 -19.03
C SER A 139 -13.68 7.76 -18.40
N VAL A 140 -12.97 7.30 -17.38
CA VAL A 140 -11.96 8.12 -16.70
C VAL A 140 -10.60 7.49 -16.92
N ARG A 141 -9.68 8.28 -17.44
CA ARG A 141 -8.28 7.91 -17.62
C ARG A 141 -7.44 8.71 -16.63
N TYR A 142 -6.78 7.99 -15.72
CA TYR A 142 -5.82 8.59 -14.80
C TYR A 142 -4.41 8.25 -15.27
N ASP A 143 -3.57 9.26 -15.47
CA ASP A 143 -2.15 9.03 -15.61
C ASP A 143 -1.55 8.56 -14.28
N ARG A 144 -0.37 7.94 -14.34
CA ARG A 144 0.30 7.38 -13.18
C ARG A 144 0.67 8.43 -12.13
N GLY A 145 1.05 9.64 -12.55
CA GLY A 145 1.39 10.74 -11.66
C GLY A 145 0.20 11.17 -10.80
N THR A 146 -0.98 11.29 -11.43
CA THR A 146 -2.22 11.60 -10.71
C THR A 146 -2.57 10.50 -9.70
N VAL A 147 -2.46 9.22 -10.05
CA VAL A 147 -2.68 8.09 -9.13
C VAL A 147 -1.70 8.13 -7.95
N MET A 148 -0.42 8.42 -8.20
CA MET A 148 0.59 8.59 -7.15
C MET A 148 0.26 9.78 -6.24
N ALA A 149 -0.14 10.93 -6.80
CA ALA A 149 -0.51 12.11 -6.05
C ALA A 149 -1.71 11.85 -5.13
N MET A 150 -2.78 11.24 -5.64
CA MET A 150 -3.93 10.83 -4.84
C MET A 150 -3.56 9.84 -3.74
N THR A 151 -2.70 8.86 -4.04
CA THR A 151 -2.22 7.88 -3.05
C THR A 151 -1.43 8.56 -1.93
N ARG A 152 -0.56 9.52 -2.25
CA ARG A 152 0.17 10.31 -1.25
C ARG A 152 -0.76 11.15 -0.39
N ALA A 153 -1.71 11.86 -0.99
CA ALA A 153 -2.66 12.69 -0.24
C ALA A 153 -3.43 11.87 0.81
N ARG A 154 -3.93 10.69 0.43
CA ARG A 154 -4.61 9.76 1.36
C ARG A 154 -3.70 9.26 2.48
N LYS A 155 -2.42 9.02 2.19
CA LYS A 155 -1.45 8.60 3.21
C LYS A 155 -1.07 9.76 4.13
N LEU A 156 -0.97 10.99 3.62
CA LEU A 156 -0.77 12.19 4.44
C LEU A 156 -1.97 12.47 5.35
N GLU A 157 -3.20 12.27 4.87
CA GLU A 157 -4.41 12.36 5.69
C GLU A 157 -4.35 11.38 6.87
N LEU A 158 -3.97 10.12 6.63
CA LEU A 158 -3.79 9.13 7.68
C LEU A 158 -2.65 9.48 8.64
N ALA A 159 -1.54 10.02 8.13
CA ALA A 159 -0.45 10.52 8.96
C ALA A 159 -0.92 11.68 9.87
N ALA A 160 -1.69 12.63 9.34
CA ALA A 160 -2.26 13.72 10.12
C ALA A 160 -3.20 13.19 11.22
N PHE A 161 -4.04 12.19 10.90
CA PHE A 161 -4.86 11.51 11.90
C PHE A 161 -4.02 10.87 13.00
N CYS A 162 -2.97 10.12 12.65
CA CYS A 162 -2.06 9.53 13.64
C CYS A 162 -1.35 10.59 14.48
N ALA A 163 -0.95 11.73 13.90
CA ALA A 163 -0.33 12.82 14.65
C ALA A 163 -1.30 13.40 15.71
N ILE A 164 -2.56 13.64 15.33
CA ILE A 164 -3.60 14.07 16.28
C ILE A 164 -3.79 13.01 17.37
N ALA A 165 -3.86 11.73 16.99
CA ALA A 165 -4.03 10.63 17.94
C ALA A 165 -2.85 10.51 18.92
N VAL A 166 -1.61 10.74 18.47
CA VAL A 166 -0.42 10.83 19.35
C VAL A 166 -0.57 11.97 20.34
N LEU A 167 -0.95 13.17 19.89
CA LEU A 167 -1.11 14.34 20.75
C LEU A 167 -2.19 14.15 21.81
N VAL A 168 -3.28 13.45 21.47
CA VAL A 168 -4.42 13.24 22.38
C VAL A 168 -4.18 12.09 23.35
N SER A 169 -3.59 10.98 22.90
CA SER A 169 -3.53 9.74 23.68
C SER A 169 -2.16 9.39 24.25
N GLY A 170 -1.09 9.96 23.70
CA GLY A 170 0.30 9.63 24.05
C GLY A 170 0.72 8.19 23.73
N GLN A 171 -0.12 7.40 23.03
CA GLN A 171 0.13 5.96 22.87
C GLN A 171 1.23 5.68 21.82
N PRO A 172 2.24 4.84 22.14
CA PRO A 172 3.33 4.49 21.21
C PRO A 172 2.85 3.89 19.89
N PHE A 173 1.73 3.16 19.92
CA PHE A 173 1.08 2.62 18.72
C PHE A 173 0.85 3.69 17.63
N PHE A 174 0.33 4.86 17.99
CA PHE A 174 0.07 5.91 16.99
C PHE A 174 1.35 6.58 16.49
N VAL A 175 2.41 6.59 17.30
CA VAL A 175 3.75 7.05 16.87
C VAL A 175 4.27 6.13 15.77
N GLY A 176 4.12 4.81 15.97
CA GLY A 176 4.38 3.80 14.97
C GLY A 176 3.60 4.03 13.67
N GLY A 177 2.28 4.21 13.79
CA GLY A 177 1.40 4.47 12.66
C GLY A 177 1.79 5.72 11.87
N LEU A 178 2.12 6.80 12.57
CA LEU A 178 2.61 8.05 12.00
C LEU A 178 3.93 7.83 11.24
N ALA A 179 4.93 7.26 11.90
CA ALA A 179 6.26 7.03 11.34
C ALA A 179 6.19 6.11 10.10
N GLY A 180 5.46 4.99 10.20
CA GLY A 180 5.27 4.07 9.09
C GLY A 180 4.59 4.72 7.89
N THR A 181 3.56 5.54 8.13
CA THR A 181 2.82 6.22 7.05
C THR A 181 3.66 7.30 6.38
N LEU A 182 4.42 8.09 7.14
CA LEU A 182 5.36 9.07 6.59
C LEU A 182 6.48 8.40 5.78
N ALA A 183 7.01 7.27 6.26
CA ALA A 183 7.99 6.48 5.52
C ALA A 183 7.45 6.00 4.17
N LEU A 184 6.18 5.55 4.11
CA LEU A 184 5.53 5.20 2.85
C LEU A 184 5.39 6.41 1.91
N VAL A 185 4.99 7.57 2.43
CA VAL A 185 4.90 8.80 1.63
C VAL A 185 6.28 9.14 1.04
N ALA A 186 7.34 9.10 1.85
CA ALA A 186 8.71 9.33 1.38
C ALA A 186 9.14 8.30 0.32
N ALA A 187 8.81 7.02 0.51
CA ALA A 187 9.08 5.97 -0.49
C ALA A 187 8.37 6.25 -1.83
N LEU A 188 7.11 6.69 -1.79
CA LEU A 188 6.36 7.07 -2.99
C LEU A 188 7.01 8.24 -3.73
N TYR A 189 7.46 9.29 -3.02
CA TYR A 189 8.25 10.38 -3.63
C TYR A 189 9.53 9.88 -4.28
N ARG A 190 10.27 8.98 -3.61
CA ARG A 190 11.53 8.42 -4.16
C ARG A 190 11.27 7.59 -5.41
N TRP A 191 10.19 6.81 -5.44
CA TRP A 191 9.82 6.00 -6.61
C TRP A 191 9.35 6.83 -7.80
N GLU A 192 8.61 7.91 -7.57
CA GLU A 192 8.20 8.82 -8.64
C GLU A 192 9.41 9.49 -9.29
N ARG A 193 10.36 9.99 -8.48
CA ARG A 193 11.61 10.60 -8.99
C ARG A 193 12.42 9.63 -9.85
N ARG A 194 12.56 8.37 -9.41
CA ARG A 194 13.29 7.33 -10.18
C ARG A 194 12.65 7.05 -11.54
N GLN A 195 11.32 7.10 -11.62
CA GLN A 195 10.60 6.86 -12.88
C GLN A 195 10.67 8.05 -13.82
N ALA A 196 10.62 9.27 -13.30
CA ALA A 196 10.82 10.48 -14.09
C ALA A 196 12.21 10.50 -14.76
N SER A 197 13.25 10.08 -14.03
CA SER A 197 14.61 9.99 -14.58
C SER A 197 14.81 8.84 -15.58
N ALA A 198 13.95 7.81 -15.56
CA ALA A 198 14.04 6.63 -16.41
C ALA A 198 13.25 6.76 -17.72
N THR A 199 12.61 7.90 -17.98
CA THR A 199 11.96 8.20 -19.27
C THR A 199 12.77 9.25 -20.02
N PRO A 200 13.83 8.87 -20.76
CA PRO A 200 14.52 9.79 -21.65
C PRO A 200 13.62 10.07 -22.85
N GLY A 201 13.20 11.33 -23.01
CA GLY A 201 12.51 11.79 -24.20
C GLY A 201 11.05 11.35 -24.29
N SER A 202 10.17 11.94 -23.47
CA SER A 202 8.84 12.22 -24.01
C SER A 202 9.04 13.38 -24.98
N PRO A 203 8.84 13.21 -26.30
CA PRO A 203 8.95 14.32 -27.22
C PRO A 203 7.94 15.36 -26.73
N HIS A 204 8.47 16.51 -26.30
CA HIS A 204 7.70 17.73 -26.32
C HIS A 204 6.97 17.73 -27.65
N VAL A 205 5.64 17.76 -27.57
CA VAL A 205 4.75 18.05 -28.67
C VAL A 205 5.35 19.27 -29.36
N ARG A 206 6.12 19.02 -30.42
CA ARG A 206 6.58 20.03 -31.33
C ARG A 206 5.32 20.39 -32.09
N ALA A 207 4.63 21.38 -31.57
CA ALA A 207 3.57 22.08 -32.28
C ALA A 207 4.23 22.83 -33.45
N ASP A 208 4.78 22.10 -34.42
CA ASP A 208 5.35 22.66 -35.63
C ASP A 208 4.64 22.05 -36.85
N ALA A 209 4.05 22.97 -37.60
CA ALA A 209 3.77 22.90 -39.02
C ALA A 209 2.63 21.97 -39.48
N GLN A 210 1.41 22.50 -39.42
CA GLN A 210 0.46 22.30 -40.52
C GLN A 210 0.95 23.16 -41.70
N PRO A 211 1.42 22.61 -42.83
CA PRO A 211 1.62 23.42 -44.02
C PRO A 211 0.24 23.76 -44.58
N ARG A 212 -0.12 25.05 -44.54
CA ARG A 212 -1.13 25.58 -45.44
C ARG A 212 -0.49 25.67 -46.82
N GLY A 213 -0.96 24.89 -47.79
CA GLY A 213 -0.62 25.07 -49.19
C GLY A 213 -1.05 23.90 -50.07
N GLY A 214 -2.03 24.14 -50.93
CA GLY A 214 -2.51 23.24 -51.98
C GLY A 214 -4.01 23.34 -52.18
#